data_AF-A0A929CB36-F1
#
_entry.id   AF-A0A929CB36-F1
#
_cell.length_a   1.000
_cell.length_b   1.000
_cell.length_c   1.000
_cell.angle_alpha   90.00
_cell.angle_beta   90.00
_cell.angle_gamma   90.00
#
_symmetry.space_group_name_H-M   'P 1'
#
loop_
_entity.id
_entity.type
_entity.pdbx_description
1 polymer ?
#
loop_
_entity_poly.entity_id
_entity_poly.type
_entity_poly.pdbx_seq_one_letter_code
_entity_poly.pdbx_strand_id
1 'polypeptide(L)'
;MGEKIECAKCTKVVCDSKEFDQGPSNCPTKTKQDIIQQALAEYDKPEVKEFARQASIQEFECYMNLPEGRTPRNPRVEEVAQFAKKMGYKKLGIAFCGGLTAEAKTLTTILENRGFDVVSVMCKAGAVPKETIGITEEQK
;
A
#
# COMPACT_ATOMS: atom_id res chain seq x y z
N MET A 1 -15.62 20.40 -19.37
CA MET A 1 -15.47 19.28 -18.41
C MET A 1 -14.35 18.40 -18.96
N GLY A 2 -13.26 18.22 -18.22
CA GLY A 2 -12.11 17.45 -18.72
C GLY A 2 -12.47 15.98 -18.98
N GLU A 3 -11.77 15.34 -19.92
CA GLU A 3 -11.92 13.92 -20.22
C GLU A 3 -11.61 13.08 -18.96
N LYS A 4 -12.41 12.04 -18.70
CA LYS A 4 -12.29 11.21 -17.50
C LYS A 4 -11.06 10.30 -17.60
N ILE A 5 -10.20 10.30 -16.58
CA ILE A 5 -9.08 9.36 -16.48
C ILE A 5 -9.61 7.99 -16.02
N GLU A 6 -9.37 6.95 -16.80
CA GLU A 6 -9.81 5.57 -16.50
C GLU A 6 -8.74 4.53 -16.90
N CYS A 7 -7.63 4.45 -16.17
CA CYS A 7 -6.55 3.48 -16.45
C CYS A 7 -7.02 2.01 -16.49
N ALA A 8 -8.05 1.66 -15.72
CA ALA A 8 -8.64 0.31 -15.73
C ALA A 8 -9.31 -0.06 -17.08
N LYS A 9 -9.64 0.93 -17.92
CA LYS A 9 -10.19 0.75 -19.27
C LYS A 9 -9.20 1.16 -20.36
N CYS A 10 -7.91 1.20 -20.05
CA CYS A 10 -6.89 1.65 -20.98
C CYS A 10 -6.85 0.74 -22.22
N THR A 11 -6.94 1.35 -23.40
CA THR A 11 -6.93 0.65 -24.69
C THR A 11 -5.53 0.47 -25.27
N LYS A 12 -4.54 1.20 -24.74
CA LYS A 12 -3.14 1.13 -25.19
C LYS A 12 -2.21 1.32 -24.00
N VAL A 13 -1.75 0.20 -23.42
CA VAL A 13 -0.83 0.19 -22.27
C VAL A 13 0.59 0.50 -22.74
N VAL A 14 1.13 1.65 -22.31
CA VAL A 14 2.46 2.15 -22.72
C VAL A 14 3.38 2.45 -21.54
N CYS A 15 2.90 2.27 -20.31
CA CYS A 15 3.53 2.76 -19.08
C CYS A 15 4.94 2.21 -18.83
N ASP A 16 5.25 1.02 -19.33
CA ASP A 16 6.55 0.36 -19.21
C ASP A 16 7.24 0.21 -20.58
N SER A 17 7.15 1.26 -21.40
CA SER A 17 7.72 1.26 -22.75
C SER A 17 8.36 2.60 -23.10
N LYS A 18 9.18 2.61 -24.14
CA LYS A 18 9.76 3.84 -24.68
C LYS A 18 8.72 4.80 -25.27
N GLU A 19 7.53 4.29 -25.59
CA GLU A 19 6.42 5.02 -26.20
C GLU A 19 5.37 5.47 -25.15
N PHE A 20 5.81 5.74 -23.91
CA PHE A 20 4.95 6.05 -22.77
C PHE A 20 4.04 7.28 -22.98
N ASP A 21 4.41 8.16 -23.90
CA ASP A 21 3.68 9.36 -24.30
C ASP A 21 2.64 9.08 -25.42
N GLN A 22 2.67 7.89 -26.03
CA GLN A 22 1.73 7.49 -27.06
C GLN A 22 0.45 6.82 -26.54
N GLY A 23 0.15 6.97 -25.25
CA GLY A 23 -1.09 6.48 -24.65
C GLY A 23 -2.35 7.17 -25.21
N PRO A 24 -3.55 6.68 -24.83
CA PRO A 24 -4.84 7.27 -25.23
C PRO A 24 -4.96 8.77 -24.89
N SER A 25 -5.95 9.46 -25.47
CA SER A 25 -6.21 10.91 -25.22
C SER A 25 -6.33 11.23 -23.74
N ASN A 26 -7.00 10.37 -22.98
CA ASN A 26 -7.22 10.51 -21.53
C ASN A 26 -6.10 9.92 -20.65
N CYS A 27 -4.95 9.54 -21.22
CA CYS A 27 -3.85 8.95 -20.45
C CYS A 27 -3.30 9.98 -19.44
N PRO A 28 -3.22 9.64 -18.13
CA PRO A 28 -2.69 10.57 -17.13
C PRO A 28 -1.21 10.89 -17.37
N THR A 29 -0.44 9.95 -17.92
CA THR A 29 0.94 10.18 -18.33
C THR A 29 1.06 11.32 -19.35
N LYS A 30 0.02 11.62 -20.14
CA LYS A 30 0.03 12.74 -21.10
C LYS A 30 -0.63 14.00 -20.53
N THR A 31 -1.77 13.81 -19.88
CA THR A 31 -2.69 14.90 -19.53
C THR A 31 -2.45 15.50 -18.14
N LYS A 32 -1.65 14.84 -17.30
CA LYS A 32 -1.39 15.23 -15.90
C LYS A 32 0.09 15.41 -15.60
N GLN A 33 0.82 15.99 -16.56
CA GLN A 33 2.25 16.27 -16.43
C GLN A 33 2.56 17.17 -15.23
N ASP A 34 1.70 18.16 -14.96
CA ASP A 34 1.79 19.03 -13.77
C ASP A 34 1.73 18.24 -12.46
N ILE A 35 0.79 17.30 -12.33
CA ILE A 35 0.66 16.43 -11.15
C ILE A 35 1.85 15.48 -11.05
N ILE A 36 2.32 14.94 -12.17
CA ILE A 36 3.51 14.07 -12.19
C ILE A 36 4.73 14.82 -11.69
N GLN A 37 4.95 16.06 -12.13
CA GLN A 37 6.07 16.88 -11.64
C GLN A 37 5.94 17.19 -10.14
N GLN A 38 4.73 17.49 -9.65
CA GLN A 38 4.48 17.67 -8.21
C GLN A 38 4.79 16.39 -7.42
N ALA A 39 4.37 15.23 -7.91
CA ALA A 39 4.64 13.94 -7.27
C ALA A 39 6.14 13.60 -7.30
N LEU A 40 6.87 13.95 -8.37
CA LEU A 40 8.31 13.75 -8.45
C LEU A 40 9.06 14.63 -7.45
N ALA A 41 8.64 15.88 -7.27
CA ALA A 41 9.24 16.80 -6.29
C ALA A 41 9.09 16.30 -4.84
N GLU A 42 8.07 15.49 -4.53
CA GLU A 42 7.95 14.86 -3.21
C GLU A 42 9.11 13.91 -2.90
N TYR A 43 9.74 13.31 -3.92
CA TYR A 43 10.96 12.50 -3.75
C TYR A 43 12.23 13.31 -3.49
N ASP A 44 12.18 14.64 -3.48
CA ASP A 44 13.30 15.46 -3.03
C ASP A 44 13.42 15.47 -1.50
N LYS A 45 12.34 15.12 -0.78
CA LYS A 45 12.34 14.91 0.68
C LYS A 45 13.11 13.62 1.00
N PRO A 46 14.25 13.66 1.73
CA PRO A 46 15.12 12.50 1.92
C PRO A 46 14.40 11.26 2.48
N GLU A 47 13.49 11.46 3.43
CA GLU A 47 12.72 10.40 4.07
C GLU A 47 11.72 9.74 3.11
N VAL A 48 11.06 10.54 2.25
CA VAL A 48 10.13 10.03 1.23
C VAL A 48 10.92 9.29 0.16
N LYS A 49 12.06 9.84 -0.26
CA LYS A 49 12.97 9.23 -1.23
C LYS A 49 13.44 7.86 -0.78
N GLU A 50 13.95 7.75 0.45
CA GLU A 50 14.48 6.50 0.97
C GLU A 50 13.36 5.48 1.18
N PHE A 51 12.20 5.90 1.70
CA PHE A 51 11.04 5.02 1.83
C PHE A 51 10.62 4.45 0.47
N ALA A 52 10.48 5.30 -0.55
CA ALA A 52 10.09 4.88 -1.90
C ALA A 52 11.15 3.96 -2.52
N ARG A 53 12.43 4.29 -2.37
CA ARG A 53 13.54 3.46 -2.87
C ARG A 53 13.52 2.06 -2.26
N GLN A 54 13.36 1.96 -0.94
CA GLN A 54 13.32 0.66 -0.25
C GLN A 54 12.05 -0.12 -0.60
N ALA A 55 10.91 0.57 -0.80
CA ALA A 55 9.67 -0.07 -1.21
C ALA A 55 9.79 -0.65 -2.63
N SER A 56 10.39 0.08 -3.57
CA SER A 56 10.67 -0.41 -4.93
C SER A 56 11.64 -1.59 -4.94
N ILE A 57 12.69 -1.55 -4.11
CA ILE A 57 13.61 -2.69 -3.96
C ILE A 57 12.88 -3.91 -3.40
N GLN A 58 12.06 -3.72 -2.36
CA GLN A 58 11.30 -4.82 -1.78
C GLN A 58 10.33 -5.42 -2.80
N GLU A 59 9.59 -4.58 -3.54
CA GLU A 59 8.67 -5.04 -4.60
C GLU A 59 9.40 -5.89 -5.64
N PHE A 60 10.55 -5.43 -6.13
CA PHE A 60 11.37 -6.20 -7.06
C PHE A 60 11.82 -7.55 -6.48
N GLU A 61 12.38 -7.55 -5.25
CA GLU A 61 12.87 -8.76 -4.58
C GLU A 61 11.76 -9.78 -4.25
N CYS A 62 10.51 -9.33 -4.14
CA CYS A 62 9.35 -10.18 -3.91
C CYS A 62 8.96 -11.02 -5.12
N TYR A 63 9.43 -10.71 -6.33
CA TYR A 63 9.13 -11.52 -7.50
C TYR A 63 10.19 -12.58 -7.77
N MET A 64 9.74 -13.70 -8.33
CA MET A 64 10.61 -14.73 -8.89
C MET A 64 10.11 -15.13 -10.29
N ASN A 65 11.03 -15.57 -11.13
CA ASN A 65 10.72 -16.08 -12.45
C ASN A 65 10.70 -17.61 -12.40
N LEU A 66 9.58 -18.19 -12.81
CA LEU A 66 9.40 -19.60 -13.05
C LEU A 66 9.24 -19.85 -14.57
N PRO A 67 9.36 -21.09 -15.06
CA PRO A 67 9.07 -21.41 -16.46
C PRO A 67 7.69 -20.94 -16.93
N GLU A 68 6.71 -20.91 -16.03
CA GLU A 68 5.32 -20.48 -16.29
C GLU A 68 5.14 -18.95 -16.26
N GLY A 69 6.13 -18.20 -15.78
CA GLY A 69 6.10 -16.74 -15.73
C GLY A 69 6.58 -16.14 -14.40
N ARG A 70 6.44 -14.81 -14.28
CA ARG A 70 6.81 -14.04 -13.08
C ARG A 70 5.71 -14.17 -12.03
N THR A 71 6.07 -14.57 -10.81
CA THR A 71 5.14 -14.79 -9.70
C THR A 71 5.68 -14.20 -8.38
N PRO A 72 4.82 -13.79 -7.44
CA PRO A 72 5.27 -13.44 -6.10
C PRO A 72 5.89 -14.63 -5.38
N ARG A 73 7.07 -14.43 -4.79
CA ARG A 73 7.80 -15.38 -3.95
C ARG A 73 7.25 -15.43 -2.53
N ASN A 74 6.85 -14.27 -1.99
CA ASN A 74 6.49 -14.11 -0.58
C ASN A 74 5.04 -13.63 -0.45
N PRO A 75 4.32 -14.01 0.63
CA PRO A 75 3.04 -13.39 0.96
C PRO A 75 3.24 -11.97 1.49
N ARG A 76 2.24 -11.10 1.32
CA ARG A 76 2.31 -9.67 1.70
C ARG A 76 2.75 -9.43 3.14
N VAL A 77 2.37 -10.30 4.08
CA VAL A 77 2.79 -10.21 5.50
C VAL A 77 4.31 -10.34 5.65
N GLU A 78 4.93 -11.23 4.90
CA GLU A 78 6.39 -11.40 4.90
C GLU A 78 7.08 -10.23 4.18
N GLU A 79 6.49 -9.69 3.11
CA GLU A 79 7.00 -8.49 2.44
C GLU A 79 7.04 -7.28 3.39
N VAL A 80 5.98 -7.09 4.20
CA VAL A 80 5.93 -6.02 5.21
C VAL A 80 7.03 -6.20 6.25
N ALA A 81 7.26 -7.43 6.72
CA ALA A 81 8.32 -7.72 7.67
C ALA A 81 9.72 -7.44 7.09
N GLN A 82 9.97 -7.83 5.84
CA GLN A 82 11.26 -7.59 5.16
C GLN A 82 11.48 -6.10 4.90
N PHE A 83 10.47 -5.39 4.41
CA PHE A 83 10.53 -3.94 4.22
C PHE A 83 10.80 -3.21 5.54
N ALA A 84 10.08 -3.55 6.61
CA ALA A 84 10.28 -2.95 7.92
C ALA A 84 11.72 -3.17 8.44
N LYS A 85 12.33 -4.34 8.17
CA LYS A 85 13.75 -4.58 8.49
C LYS A 85 14.69 -3.70 7.67
N LYS A 86 14.47 -3.56 6.35
CA LYS A 86 15.27 -2.67 5.48
C LYS A 86 15.22 -1.22 5.94
N MET A 87 14.05 -0.78 6.42
CA MET A 87 13.86 0.56 6.99
C MET A 87 14.38 0.71 8.43
N GLY A 88 14.88 -0.36 9.05
CA GLY A 88 15.36 -0.34 10.44
C GLY A 88 14.27 -0.19 11.50
N TYR A 89 13.00 -0.34 11.14
CA TYR A 89 11.87 -0.23 12.08
C TYR A 89 11.94 -1.32 13.15
N LYS A 90 11.62 -0.93 14.39
CA LYS A 90 11.62 -1.83 15.56
C LYS A 90 10.23 -2.05 16.13
N LYS A 91 9.37 -1.03 16.06
CA LYS A 91 8.00 -1.06 16.55
C LYS A 91 7.02 -0.99 15.40
N LEU A 92 6.04 -1.89 15.37
CA LEU A 92 4.97 -1.92 14.36
C LEU A 92 3.59 -1.81 15.02
N GLY A 93 2.74 -0.98 14.43
CA GLY A 93 1.36 -0.77 14.87
C GLY A 93 0.36 -1.57 14.04
N ILE A 94 -0.62 -2.20 14.68
CA ILE A 94 -1.73 -2.89 14.03
C ILE A 94 -3.05 -2.23 14.46
N ALA A 95 -3.71 -1.53 13.55
CA ALA A 95 -5.09 -1.08 13.72
C ALA A 95 -6.03 -2.08 13.06
N PHE A 96 -7.02 -2.59 13.80
CA PHE A 96 -7.90 -3.64 13.30
C PHE A 96 -9.36 -3.48 13.74
N CYS A 97 -10.27 -4.04 12.96
CA CYS A 97 -11.69 -4.12 13.33
C CYS A 97 -11.92 -5.26 14.34
N GLY A 98 -12.88 -5.13 15.26
CA GLY A 98 -13.22 -6.21 16.19
C GLY A 98 -13.59 -7.55 15.51
N GLY A 99 -14.16 -7.50 14.31
CA GLY A 99 -14.44 -8.68 13.50
C GLY A 99 -13.19 -9.40 12.95
N LEU A 100 -12.01 -8.79 13.06
CA LEU A 100 -10.72 -9.32 12.58
C LEU A 100 -9.77 -9.66 13.74
N THR A 101 -10.30 -9.99 14.91
CA THR A 101 -9.49 -10.22 16.12
C THR A 101 -8.56 -11.43 15.96
N ALA A 102 -9.02 -12.50 15.30
CA ALA A 102 -8.21 -13.71 15.10
C ALA A 102 -7.06 -13.46 14.12
N GLU A 103 -7.32 -12.71 13.05
CA GLU A 103 -6.35 -12.28 12.05
C GLU A 103 -5.31 -11.34 12.67
N ALA A 104 -5.75 -10.36 13.47
CA ALA A 104 -4.87 -9.45 14.17
C ALA A 104 -3.94 -10.20 15.14
N LYS A 105 -4.46 -11.16 15.92
CA LYS A 105 -3.66 -12.01 16.80
C LYS A 105 -2.61 -12.82 16.03
N THR A 106 -3.01 -13.38 14.89
CA THR A 106 -2.11 -14.16 14.02
C THR A 106 -1.01 -13.27 13.46
N LEU A 107 -1.36 -12.09 12.94
CA LEU A 107 -0.40 -11.11 12.42
C LEU A 107 0.58 -10.63 13.50
N THR A 108 0.08 -10.32 14.70
CA THR A 108 0.93 -9.97 15.86
C THR A 108 1.96 -11.05 16.12
N THR A 109 1.52 -12.31 16.23
CA THR A 109 2.42 -13.45 16.49
C THR A 109 3.48 -13.59 15.39
N ILE A 110 3.10 -13.44 14.12
CA ILE A 110 4.04 -13.51 12.99
C ILE A 110 5.10 -12.41 13.10
N LEU A 111 4.69 -11.17 13.36
CA LEU A 111 5.60 -10.01 13.42
C LEU A 111 6.52 -10.05 14.65
N GLU A 112 6.00 -10.44 15.82
CA GLU A 112 6.81 -10.66 17.03
C GLU A 112 7.89 -11.73 16.79
N ASN A 113 7.51 -12.86 16.16
CA ASN A 113 8.45 -13.91 15.77
C ASN A 113 9.50 -13.44 14.73
N ARG A 114 9.27 -12.32 14.05
CA ARG A 114 10.25 -11.68 13.15
C ARG A 114 11.15 -10.67 13.85
N GLY A 115 10.93 -10.45 15.16
CA GLY A 115 11.75 -9.60 16.03
C GLY A 115 11.24 -8.17 16.20
N PHE A 116 9.96 -7.90 15.91
CA PHE A 116 9.36 -6.58 16.11
C PHE A 116 8.67 -6.47 17.47
N ASP A 117 8.71 -5.28 18.06
CA ASP A 117 7.81 -4.86 19.15
C ASP A 117 6.46 -4.48 18.53
N VAL A 118 5.41 -5.24 18.80
CA VAL A 118 4.10 -5.04 18.16
C VAL A 118 3.12 -4.41 19.14
N VAL A 119 2.48 -3.33 18.70
CA VAL A 119 1.38 -2.68 19.43
C VAL A 119 0.13 -2.77 18.58
N SER A 120 -0.99 -3.21 19.15
CA SER A 120 -2.25 -3.36 18.42
C SER A 120 -3.40 -2.61 19.09
N VAL A 121 -4.30 -2.04 18.30
CA VAL A 121 -5.51 -1.37 18.76
C VAL A 121 -6.73 -1.77 17.95
N MET A 122 -7.82 -2.09 18.64
CA MET A 122 -9.10 -2.44 18.04
C MET A 122 -9.94 -1.17 17.78
N CYS A 123 -10.74 -1.15 16.72
CA CYS A 123 -11.60 -0.03 16.32
C CYS A 123 -12.59 0.45 17.41
N LYS A 124 -12.93 -0.41 18.38
CA LYS A 124 -13.81 -0.12 19.51
C LYS A 124 -13.07 0.10 20.84
N ALA A 125 -11.77 0.37 20.81
CA ALA A 125 -11.05 0.82 21.99
C ALA A 125 -11.77 2.03 22.62
N GLY A 126 -12.13 1.94 23.90
CA GLY A 126 -12.95 2.93 24.59
C GLY A 126 -14.46 2.66 24.60
N ALA A 127 -14.95 1.70 23.81
CA ALA A 127 -16.34 1.22 23.84
C ALA A 127 -17.42 2.31 23.74
N VAL A 128 -17.13 3.42 23.04
CA VAL A 128 -18.07 4.53 22.88
C VAL A 128 -19.31 4.05 22.10
N PRO A 129 -20.53 4.24 22.63
CA PRO A 129 -21.77 3.88 21.94
C PRO A 129 -21.89 4.62 20.61
N LYS A 130 -22.37 3.96 19.56
CA LYS A 130 -22.51 4.59 18.24
C LYS A 130 -23.61 5.67 18.26
N GLU A 131 -24.54 5.62 19.21
CA GLU A 131 -25.61 6.59 19.44
C GLU A 131 -25.06 7.99 19.75
N THR A 132 -23.81 8.07 20.22
CA THR A 132 -23.10 9.35 20.42
C THR A 132 -22.90 10.14 19.12
N ILE A 133 -22.91 9.47 17.97
CA ILE A 133 -22.85 10.10 16.64
C ILE A 133 -24.22 10.13 15.94
N GLY A 134 -25.31 9.91 16.68
CA GLY A 134 -26.68 10.08 16.19
C GLY A 134 -27.22 8.92 15.36
N ILE A 135 -26.64 7.72 15.42
CA ILE A 135 -27.26 6.54 14.80
C ILE A 135 -28.32 5.92 15.71
N THR A 136 -29.35 5.32 15.11
CA THR A 136 -30.43 4.65 15.83
C THR A 136 -30.14 3.17 16.09
N GLU A 137 -30.94 2.50 16.93
CA GLU A 137 -30.80 1.07 17.20
C GLU A 137 -31.01 0.22 15.94
N GLU A 138 -31.86 0.65 15.01
CA GLU A 138 -32.13 -0.06 13.75
C GLU A 138 -30.94 0.01 12.77
N GLN A 139 -29.98 0.91 13.00
CA GLN A 139 -28.80 1.11 12.16
C GLN A 139 -27.52 0.47 12.74
N LYS A 140 -27.62 -0.21 13.90
CA LYS A 140 -26.46 -0.76 14.62
C LYS A 140 -25.94 -2.07 14.07
#